data_AF-A0A260YPI6-F1
#
_entry.id   AF-A0A260YPI6-F1
#
_cell.length_a   1.000
_cell.length_b   1.000
_cell.length_c   1.000
_cell.angle_alpha   90.00
_cell.angle_beta   90.00
_cell.angle_gamma   90.00
#
_symmetry.space_group_name_H-M   'P 1'
#
loop_
_entity.id
_entity.type
_entity.pdbx_description
1 polymer ?
#
loop_
_entity_poly.entity_id
_entity_poly.type
_entity_poly.pdbx_seq_one_letter_code
_entity_poly.pdbx_strand_id
1 'polypeptide(L)'
;MLGMNKAKDAPSKLKIGGEIVKNLLSPELPAVAEFSTEKTMGHSGDRLAAAFNVSRREQDEFAIRSHTLASEAAKNGKFTDVVPVFLDGKKPKTIKEDNGIRVSTIENLSTLKPAFDPKDQLLLFPAYVILKLLDKAAHGVGVLSEAYKI
;
A
#
# COMPACT_ATOMS: atom_id res chain seq x y z
N MET A 1 -10.36 -25.58 23.35
CA MET A 1 -10.83 -26.59 24.33
C MET A 1 -10.47 -26.28 25.81
N LEU A 2 -9.38 -25.58 26.13
CA LEU A 2 -9.00 -25.28 27.53
C LEU A 2 -9.93 -24.29 28.28
N GLY A 3 -10.66 -23.41 27.58
CA GLY A 3 -11.50 -22.38 28.20
C GLY A 3 -12.81 -22.88 28.81
N MET A 4 -13.41 -23.93 28.24
CA MET A 4 -14.69 -24.49 28.71
C MET A 4 -14.57 -25.19 30.07
N ASN A 5 -13.39 -25.74 30.39
CA ASN A 5 -13.11 -26.40 31.67
C ASN A 5 -12.81 -25.41 32.82
N LYS A 6 -12.52 -24.15 32.51
CA LYS A 6 -12.31 -23.09 33.52
C LYS A 6 -13.58 -22.32 33.89
N ALA A 7 -14.63 -22.40 33.07
CA ALA A 7 -15.91 -21.73 33.33
C ALA A 7 -16.77 -22.56 34.31
N LYS A 8 -17.02 -22.01 35.50
CA LYS A 8 -17.82 -22.68 36.54
C LYS A 8 -19.34 -22.59 36.30
N ASP A 9 -19.79 -21.63 35.48
CA ASP A 9 -21.22 -21.35 35.27
C ASP A 9 -21.72 -21.75 33.88
N ALA A 10 -22.91 -22.36 33.82
CA ALA A 10 -23.61 -22.76 32.60
C ALA A 10 -23.76 -21.66 31.53
N PRO A 11 -24.12 -20.40 31.86
CA PRO A 11 -24.21 -19.33 30.85
C PRO A 11 -22.85 -18.97 30.23
N SER A 12 -21.77 -19.09 30.99
CA SER A 12 -20.41 -18.81 30.52
C SER A 12 -19.92 -19.88 29.53
N LYS A 13 -20.32 -21.14 29.72
CA LYS A 13 -20.02 -22.24 28.78
C LYS A 13 -20.75 -22.07 27.44
N LEU A 14 -22.00 -21.58 27.45
CA LEU A 14 -22.77 -21.34 26.24
C LEU A 14 -22.19 -20.20 25.39
N LYS A 15 -21.72 -19.13 26.03
CA LYS A 15 -21.01 -18.02 25.34
C LYS A 15 -19.73 -18.48 24.65
N ILE A 16 -18.90 -19.26 25.35
CA ILE A 16 -17.66 -19.82 24.77
C ILE A 16 -17.98 -20.76 23.59
N GLY A 17 -19.05 -21.57 23.69
CA GLY A 17 -19.52 -22.38 22.57
C GLY A 17 -19.93 -21.55 21.36
N GLY A 18 -20.65 -20.44 21.58
CA GLY A 18 -21.03 -19.50 20.52
C GLY A 18 -19.83 -18.83 19.85
N GLU A 19 -18.80 -18.45 20.60
CA GLU A 19 -17.56 -17.87 20.07
C GLU A 19 -16.76 -18.88 19.23
N ILE A 20 -16.70 -20.14 19.66
CA ILE A 20 -16.05 -21.20 18.89
C ILE A 20 -16.76 -21.43 17.56
N VAL A 21 -18.10 -21.52 17.56
CA VAL A 21 -18.88 -21.68 16.33
C VAL A 21 -18.73 -20.48 15.40
N LYS A 22 -18.71 -19.26 15.95
CA LYS A 22 -18.48 -18.04 15.18
C LYS A 22 -17.08 -18.02 14.55
N ASN A 23 -16.05 -18.42 15.28
CA ASN A 23 -14.68 -18.46 14.76
C ASN A 23 -14.46 -19.60 13.76
N LEU A 24 -15.18 -20.73 13.89
CA LEU A 24 -15.11 -21.85 12.96
C LEU A 24 -15.83 -21.58 11.63
N LEU A 25 -16.91 -20.79 11.68
CA LEU A 25 -17.78 -20.50 10.53
C LEU A 25 -17.42 -19.18 9.83
N SER A 26 -16.56 -18.35 10.42
CA SER A 26 -16.11 -17.11 9.79
C SER A 26 -15.06 -17.44 8.72
N PRO A 27 -15.29 -17.09 7.45
CA PRO A 27 -14.29 -17.30 6.41
C PRO A 27 -13.04 -16.47 6.71
N GLU A 28 -11.86 -17.08 6.61
CA GLU A 28 -10.61 -16.33 6.68
C GLU A 28 -10.49 -15.48 5.41
N LEU A 29 -10.41 -14.16 5.60
CA LEU A 29 -10.20 -13.23 4.49
C LEU A 29 -8.78 -13.44 3.95
N PRO A 30 -8.58 -13.39 2.63
CA PRO A 30 -7.24 -13.47 2.06
C PRO A 30 -6.40 -12.31 2.61
N ALA A 31 -5.33 -12.65 3.34
CA ALA A 31 -4.40 -11.67 3.86
C ALA A 31 -3.53 -11.12 2.72
N VAL A 32 -3.32 -9.80 2.69
CA VAL A 32 -2.36 -9.14 1.77
C VAL A 32 -0.91 -9.35 2.24
N ALA A 33 -0.72 -9.93 3.42
CA ALA A 33 0.57 -10.33 3.94
C ALA A 33 1.13 -11.53 3.17
N GLU A 34 2.45 -11.57 3.01
CA GLU A 34 3.10 -12.73 2.39
C GLU A 34 2.90 -13.98 3.23
N PHE A 35 2.63 -15.10 2.57
CA PHE A 35 2.34 -16.37 3.22
C PHE A 35 3.50 -16.92 4.07
N SER A 36 4.74 -16.67 3.66
CA SER A 36 5.93 -17.21 4.33
C SER A 36 6.46 -16.34 5.46
N THR A 37 6.27 -15.02 5.39
CA THR A 37 6.84 -14.07 6.34
C THR A 37 5.79 -13.41 7.22
N GLU A 38 4.50 -13.58 6.92
CA GLU A 38 3.34 -12.94 7.55
C GLU A 38 3.44 -11.41 7.60
N LYS A 39 4.31 -10.82 6.77
CA LYS A 39 4.57 -9.38 6.70
C LYS A 39 4.05 -8.82 5.39
N THR A 40 3.64 -7.55 5.41
CA THR A 40 3.31 -6.84 4.18
C THR A 40 4.58 -6.24 3.56
N MET A 41 4.56 -6.01 2.25
CA MET A 41 5.69 -5.40 1.53
C MET A 41 6.15 -4.06 2.13
N GLY A 42 5.22 -3.27 2.67
CA GLY A 42 5.53 -2.01 3.35
C GLY A 42 6.46 -2.20 4.56
N HIS A 43 6.20 -3.20 5.40
CA HIS A 43 7.06 -3.51 6.55
C HIS A 43 8.46 -3.95 6.14
N SER A 44 8.59 -4.63 5.00
CA SER A 44 9.90 -5.03 4.47
C SER A 44 10.69 -3.83 3.95
N GLY A 45 10.03 -2.91 3.24
CA GLY A 45 10.62 -1.62 2.86
C GLY A 45 11.06 -0.83 4.09
N ASP A 46 10.26 -0.89 5.15
CA ASP A 46 10.55 -0.13 6.36
C ASP A 46 11.85 -0.59 7.03
N ARG A 47 11.98 -1.90 7.17
CA ARG A 47 13.18 -2.54 7.70
C ARG A 47 14.40 -2.30 6.84
N LEU A 48 14.24 -2.21 5.52
CA LEU A 48 15.33 -1.93 4.60
C LEU A 48 15.87 -0.51 4.81
N ALA A 49 15.01 0.50 4.83
CA ALA A 49 15.42 1.88 5.07
C ALA A 49 16.10 2.04 6.43
N ALA A 50 15.59 1.39 7.47
CA ALA A 50 16.24 1.36 8.79
C ALA A 50 17.62 0.69 8.75
N ALA A 51 17.76 -0.45 8.05
CA ALA A 51 19.03 -1.17 7.93
C ALA A 51 20.12 -0.37 7.20
N PHE A 52 19.73 0.48 6.25
CA PHE A 52 20.62 1.38 5.51
C PHE A 52 20.69 2.80 6.08
N ASN A 53 20.06 3.03 7.25
CA ASN A 53 20.03 4.32 7.94
C ASN A 53 19.52 5.48 7.06
N VAL A 54 18.55 5.20 6.19
CA VAL A 54 17.89 6.20 5.35
C VAL A 54 16.92 6.98 6.20
N SER A 55 17.12 8.29 6.29
CA SER A 55 16.28 9.18 7.07
C SER A 55 14.91 9.38 6.41
N ARG A 56 13.93 9.77 7.23
CA ARG A 56 12.61 10.15 6.75
C ARG A 56 12.65 11.30 5.75
N ARG A 57 13.54 12.27 6.00
CA ARG A 57 13.70 13.47 5.17
C ARG A 57 14.18 13.11 3.77
N GLU A 58 15.17 12.23 3.66
CA GLU A 58 15.71 11.78 2.37
C GLU A 58 14.62 11.09 1.51
N GLN A 59 13.72 10.35 2.15
CA GLN A 59 12.61 9.70 1.46
C GLN A 59 11.55 10.68 0.99
N ASP A 60 11.19 11.65 1.84
CA ASP A 60 10.23 12.68 1.45
C ASP A 60 10.81 13.55 0.31
N GLU A 61 12.10 13.90 0.36
CA GLU A 61 12.80 14.62 -0.71
C GLU A 61 12.82 13.81 -2.02
N PHE A 62 13.08 12.51 -1.95
CA PHE A 62 13.00 11.62 -3.12
C PHE A 62 11.59 11.55 -3.70
N ALA A 63 10.56 11.43 -2.86
CA ALA A 63 9.16 11.39 -3.30
C ALA A 63 8.75 12.69 -4.03
N ILE A 64 9.12 13.86 -3.47
CA ILE A 64 8.86 15.16 -4.11
C ILE A 64 9.57 15.25 -5.46
N ARG A 65 10.86 14.87 -5.50
CA ARG A 65 11.64 14.87 -6.73
C ARG A 65 10.98 14.00 -7.79
N SER A 66 10.57 12.79 -7.44
CA SER A 66 9.93 11.84 -8.38
C SER A 66 8.63 12.41 -8.95
N HIS A 67 7.73 12.93 -8.11
CA HIS A 67 6.48 13.52 -8.59
C HIS A 67 6.67 14.80 -9.38
N THR A 68 7.66 15.62 -9.04
CA THR A 68 8.02 16.82 -9.80
C THR A 68 8.50 16.46 -11.20
N LEU A 69 9.45 15.51 -11.30
CA LEU A 69 9.95 15.03 -12.59
C LEU A 69 8.84 14.37 -13.42
N ALA A 70 7.96 13.60 -12.80
CA ALA A 70 6.81 13.01 -13.49
C ALA A 70 5.86 14.09 -14.02
N SER A 71 5.60 15.16 -13.25
CA SER A 71 4.78 16.29 -13.69
C SER A 71 5.40 17.02 -14.88
N GLU A 72 6.71 17.25 -14.85
CA GLU A 72 7.44 17.86 -15.97
C GLU A 72 7.46 16.97 -17.20
N ALA A 73 7.67 15.67 -17.03
CA ALA A 73 7.62 14.69 -18.12
C ALA A 73 6.24 14.66 -18.78
N ALA A 74 5.15 14.69 -17.98
CA ALA A 74 3.78 14.78 -18.47
C ALA A 74 3.56 16.04 -19.33
N LYS A 75 3.95 17.21 -18.80
CA LYS A 75 3.80 18.51 -19.48
C LYS A 75 4.61 18.58 -20.79
N ASN A 76 5.77 17.95 -20.80
CA ASN A 76 6.64 17.88 -21.97
C ASN A 76 6.27 16.75 -22.95
N GLY A 77 5.16 16.02 -22.71
CA GLY A 77 4.70 14.96 -23.60
C GLY A 77 5.65 13.76 -23.68
N LYS A 78 6.48 13.53 -22.64
CA LYS A 78 7.45 12.42 -22.62
C LYS A 78 6.81 11.05 -22.38
N PHE A 79 5.55 11.00 -21.95
CA PHE A 79 4.78 9.76 -21.79
C PHE A 79 4.23 9.29 -23.13
N THR A 80 5.08 8.66 -23.93
CA THR A 80 4.72 8.10 -25.25
C THR A 80 4.14 6.69 -25.16
N ASP A 81 4.28 6.05 -24.01
CA ASP A 81 3.87 4.69 -23.68
C ASP A 81 2.46 4.61 -23.06
N VAL A 82 1.85 5.75 -22.72
CA VAL A 82 0.50 5.81 -22.13
C VAL A 82 -0.56 5.72 -23.24
N VAL A 83 -1.27 4.60 -23.28
CA VAL A 83 -2.40 4.39 -24.20
C VAL A 83 -3.70 4.91 -23.55
N PRO A 84 -4.45 5.81 -24.20
CA PRO A 84 -5.74 6.27 -23.70
C PRO A 84 -6.73 5.14 -23.48
N VAL A 85 -7.38 5.13 -22.31
CA VAL A 85 -8.44 4.17 -21.98
C VAL A 85 -9.79 4.88 -22.05
N PHE A 86 -10.72 4.31 -22.81
CA PHE A 86 -12.10 4.77 -22.83
C PHE A 86 -12.89 4.03 -21.76
N LEU A 87 -13.52 4.78 -20.85
CA LEU A 87 -14.44 4.24 -19.86
C LEU A 87 -15.88 4.49 -20.34
N ASP A 88 -16.60 3.40 -20.54
CA ASP A 88 -18.03 3.38 -20.79
C ASP A 88 -18.83 3.46 -19.47
N GLY A 89 -20.04 4.00 -19.53
CA GLY A 89 -20.92 4.14 -18.37
C GLY A 89 -21.75 5.42 -18.37
N LYS A 90 -22.34 5.75 -17.21
CA LYS A 90 -23.25 6.91 -17.06
C LYS A 90 -22.62 8.25 -17.44
N LYS A 91 -21.29 8.37 -17.34
CA LYS A 91 -20.50 9.53 -17.79
C LYS A 91 -19.30 9.01 -18.57
N PRO A 92 -19.43 8.82 -19.90
CA PRO A 92 -18.33 8.33 -20.71
C PRO A 92 -17.15 9.31 -20.63
N LYS A 93 -15.95 8.79 -20.42
CA LYS A 93 -14.73 9.59 -20.32
C LYS A 93 -13.53 8.82 -20.86
N THR A 94 -12.70 9.51 -21.63
CA THR A 94 -11.36 9.00 -21.97
C THR A 94 -10.37 9.46 -20.91
N ILE A 95 -9.64 8.52 -20.32
CA ILE A 95 -8.49 8.79 -19.44
C ILE A 95 -7.23 8.73 -20.31
N LYS A 96 -6.50 9.84 -20.36
CA LYS A 96 -5.25 9.99 -21.12
C LYS A 96 -4.03 10.26 -20.24
N GLU A 97 -4.27 10.62 -18.99
CA GLU A 97 -3.26 11.11 -18.06
C GLU A 97 -3.19 10.20 -16.83
N ASP A 98 -2.00 10.07 -16.28
CA ASP A 98 -1.76 9.37 -15.02
C ASP A 98 -2.36 10.16 -13.83
N ASN A 99 -3.10 9.48 -12.96
CA ASN A 99 -3.73 10.06 -11.77
C ASN A 99 -2.81 10.06 -10.52
N GLY A 100 -1.66 9.42 -10.60
CA GLY A 100 -0.68 9.23 -9.53
C GLY A 100 0.23 10.44 -9.33
N ILE A 101 0.37 11.32 -10.33
CA ILE A 101 1.27 12.47 -10.27
C ILE A 101 0.69 13.53 -9.33
N ARG A 102 1.29 13.68 -8.15
CA ARG A 102 0.91 14.73 -7.19
C ARG A 102 2.14 15.40 -6.61
N VAL A 103 2.39 16.62 -7.08
CA VAL A 103 3.45 17.47 -6.53
C VAL A 103 2.98 18.03 -5.20
N SER A 104 3.79 17.83 -4.16
CA SER A 104 3.54 18.32 -2.80
C SER A 104 4.77 19.08 -2.29
N THR A 105 4.64 19.70 -1.12
CA THR A 105 5.75 20.36 -0.42
C THR A 105 6.26 19.48 0.72
N ILE A 106 7.48 19.77 1.19
CA ILE A 106 8.13 19.02 2.28
C ILE A 106 7.39 19.20 3.61
N GLU A 107 6.81 20.37 3.84
CA GLU A 107 5.99 20.67 5.02
C GLU A 107 4.76 19.78 5.03
N ASN A 108 4.08 19.63 3.89
CA ASN A 108 2.91 18.78 3.80
C ASN A 108 3.24 17.30 3.98
N LEU A 109 4.35 16.81 3.43
CA LEU A 109 4.75 15.40 3.60
C LEU A 109 5.19 15.09 5.04
N SER A 110 5.90 16.00 5.69
CA SER A 110 6.37 15.80 7.07
C SER A 110 5.25 15.72 8.09
N THR A 111 4.06 16.29 7.80
CA THR A 111 2.88 16.18 8.68
C THR A 111 2.18 14.82 8.64
N LEU A 112 2.50 13.99 7.65
CA LEU A 112 1.83 12.70 7.48
C LEU A 112 2.25 11.72 8.59
N LYS A 113 1.32 10.83 8.96
CA LYS A 113 1.57 9.73 9.91
C LYS A 113 2.15 8.49 9.20
N PRO A 114 3.12 7.77 9.80
CA PRO A 114 3.66 6.51 9.28
C PRO A 114 2.55 5.53 8.87
N ALA A 115 2.77 4.79 7.77
CA ALA A 115 1.73 3.98 7.15
C ALA A 115 1.65 2.54 7.69
N PHE A 116 2.76 1.97 8.18
CA PHE A 116 2.83 0.57 8.59
C PHE A 116 3.20 0.41 10.07
N ASP A 117 4.43 0.75 10.48
CA ASP A 117 4.85 0.54 11.87
C ASP A 117 4.70 1.81 12.74
N PRO A 118 3.90 1.79 13.82
CA PRO A 118 3.81 2.89 14.78
C PRO A 118 5.02 2.98 15.72
N LYS A 119 5.76 1.88 15.95
CA LYS A 119 6.92 1.81 16.86
C LYS A 119 8.19 2.26 16.14
N ASP A 120 8.36 1.84 14.90
CA ASP A 120 9.41 2.35 14.02
C ASP A 120 8.85 3.56 13.28
N GLN A 121 8.71 4.69 14.00
CA GLN A 121 8.21 6.00 13.50
C GLN A 121 8.97 6.58 12.30
N LEU A 122 9.93 5.84 11.75
CA LEU A 122 10.88 6.30 10.78
C LEU A 122 10.23 6.51 9.40
N LEU A 123 9.10 5.86 9.08
CA LEU A 123 8.74 5.66 7.68
C LEU A 123 7.26 5.91 7.39
N LEU A 124 7.01 7.02 6.70
CA LEU A 124 6.10 6.93 5.58
C LEU A 124 6.94 6.47 4.39
N PHE A 125 6.73 5.24 3.93
CA PHE A 125 6.44 5.13 2.50
C PHE A 125 5.20 5.98 2.33
N PRO A 126 5.29 7.18 1.70
CA PRO A 126 4.08 7.94 1.47
C PRO A 126 3.14 6.98 0.75
N ALA A 127 1.86 6.95 1.12
CA ALA A 127 0.84 6.18 0.42
C ALA A 127 0.76 6.51 -1.10
N TYR A 128 1.62 7.43 -1.57
CA TYR A 128 1.95 7.78 -2.94
C TYR A 128 2.97 6.88 -3.65
N VAL A 129 3.90 6.23 -2.94
CA VAL A 129 4.91 5.31 -3.50
C VAL A 129 4.50 3.85 -3.36
N ILE A 130 3.44 3.57 -2.59
CA ILE A 130 2.66 2.36 -2.84
C ILE A 130 2.18 2.51 -4.27
N LEU A 131 2.77 1.71 -5.16
CA LEU A 131 2.21 1.29 -6.44
C LEU A 131 0.72 1.15 -6.17
N LYS A 132 -0.08 2.18 -6.50
CA LYS A 132 -1.52 2.09 -6.34
C LYS A 132 -1.85 0.87 -7.15
N LEU A 133 -2.27 -0.18 -6.44
CA LEU A 133 -2.69 -1.45 -6.99
C LEU A 133 -3.31 -1.15 -8.33
N LEU A 134 -2.56 -1.49 -9.38
CA LEU A 134 -2.89 -1.31 -10.77
C LEU A 134 -4.17 -2.12 -10.97
N ASP A 135 -5.30 -1.48 -10.66
CA ASP A 135 -6.61 -2.08 -10.75
C ASP A 135 -6.90 -2.19 -12.25
N LYS A 136 -6.67 -3.41 -12.75
CA LYS A 136 -7.10 -3.94 -14.04
C LYS A 136 -6.51 -3.28 -15.28
N ALA A 137 -5.34 -3.75 -15.70
CA ALA A 137 -5.00 -3.87 -17.13
C ALA A 137 -3.75 -4.72 -17.40
N ALA A 138 -2.92 -5.03 -16.41
CA ALA A 138 -1.67 -5.77 -16.61
C ALA A 138 -1.87 -7.29 -16.76
N HIS A 139 -2.74 -7.74 -17.67
CA HIS A 139 -2.60 -9.04 -18.32
C HIS A 139 -1.76 -8.84 -19.58
N GLY A 140 -0.45 -8.71 -19.38
CA GLY A 140 0.51 -8.59 -20.47
C GLY A 140 1.34 -7.31 -20.36
N VAL A 141 2.49 -7.45 -19.69
CA VAL A 141 3.77 -6.76 -19.91
C VAL A 141 4.49 -6.77 -18.57
N GLY A 142 5.46 -7.66 -18.47
CA GLY A 142 6.41 -7.70 -17.37
C GLY A 142 7.45 -6.59 -17.49
N VAL A 143 8.27 -6.52 -16.44
CA VAL A 143 9.54 -5.78 -16.33
C VAL A 143 9.39 -4.29 -16.00
N LEU A 144 9.20 -3.99 -14.70
CA LEU A 144 9.59 -2.72 -14.10
C LEU A 144 10.76 -2.97 -13.14
N SER A 145 12.00 -2.97 -13.64
CA SER A 145 13.19 -2.83 -12.77
C SER A 145 14.37 -2.05 -13.39
N GLU A 146 14.26 -1.50 -14.60
CA GLU A 146 15.45 -0.95 -15.30
C GLU A 146 15.44 0.55 -15.59
N ALA A 147 14.47 1.32 -15.07
CA ALA A 147 14.33 2.75 -15.40
C ALA A 147 14.96 3.74 -14.39
N TYR A 148 15.67 3.29 -13.36
CA TYR A 148 16.38 4.18 -12.41
C TYR A 148 17.91 4.12 -12.59
N LYS A 149 18.38 4.15 -13.84
CA LYS A 149 19.73 4.61 -14.19
C LYS A 149 19.65 6.03 -14.71
N ILE A 150 19.80 6.99 -13.79
CA ILE A 150 20.45 8.28 -14.03
C ILE A 150 21.46 8.47 -12.91
#